data_AF-A0A0A8L347-F1
#
_entry.id   AF-A0A0A8L347-F1
#
_cell.length_a   1.000
_cell.length_b   1.000
_cell.length_c   1.000
_cell.angle_alpha   90.00
_cell.angle_beta   90.00
_cell.angle_gamma   90.00
#
_symmetry.space_group_name_H-M   'P 1'
#
loop_
_entity.id
_entity.type
_entity.pdbx_description
1 polymer ?
#
loop_
_entity_poly.entity_id
_entity_poly.type
_entity_poly.pdbx_seq_one_letter_code
_entity_poly.pdbx_strand_id
1 'polypeptide(L)'
;MSLFLDPYSAQNVDEGKINVAKVQYDAMNTTFNTMLRTCLEKCIPHEEFGEADLNKGEMCCIDRCVAKIHLSNRLIGGFAQSRGFTPERHLPYDRIVEAKIATEKKR
;
A
#
# COMPACT_ATOMS: atom_id res chain seq x y z
N MET A 1 -39.84 5.15 15.07
CA MET A 1 -38.69 5.02 15.99
C MET A 1 -37.57 4.39 15.16
N SER A 2 -36.48 5.01 14.74
CA SER A 2 -35.67 6.12 15.25
C SER A 2 -34.80 6.65 14.08
N LEU A 3 -35.36 7.50 13.23
CA LEU A 3 -34.62 8.26 12.19
C LEU A 3 -33.84 9.47 12.78
N PHE A 4 -33.96 9.72 14.09
CA PHE A 4 -33.36 10.85 14.80
C PHE A 4 -31.99 10.55 15.44
N LEU A 5 -31.51 9.32 15.36
CA LEU A 5 -30.22 8.89 15.94
C LEU A 5 -29.24 8.37 14.88
N ASP A 6 -29.45 8.70 13.60
CA ASP A 6 -28.46 8.41 12.55
C ASP A 6 -27.48 9.60 12.44
N PRO A 7 -26.27 9.53 13.04
CA PRO A 7 -25.26 10.59 12.90
C PRO A 7 -24.76 10.75 11.46
N TYR A 8 -25.16 9.84 10.56
CA TYR A 8 -24.77 9.80 9.16
C TYR A 8 -25.77 10.46 8.20
N SER A 9 -26.99 10.80 8.65
CA SER A 9 -28.01 11.40 7.76
C SER A 9 -27.60 12.78 7.20
N ALA A 10 -26.62 13.46 7.80
CA ALA A 10 -26.15 14.77 7.37
C ALA A 10 -24.80 14.74 6.63
N GLN A 11 -24.22 13.55 6.38
CA GLN A 11 -22.98 13.44 5.61
C GLN A 11 -23.28 13.56 4.11
N ASN A 12 -23.14 14.78 3.59
CA ASN A 12 -23.08 14.99 2.15
C ASN A 12 -21.83 14.31 1.59
N VAL A 13 -22.00 13.53 0.52
CA VAL A 13 -20.91 12.84 -0.16
C VAL A 13 -20.07 13.87 -0.92
N ASP A 14 -18.91 14.21 -0.36
CA ASP A 14 -17.95 15.09 -1.00
C ASP A 14 -16.98 14.29 -1.88
N GLU A 15 -17.02 14.53 -3.18
CA GLU A 15 -16.19 13.83 -4.17
C GLU A 15 -14.69 14.03 -3.90
N GLY A 16 -14.28 15.20 -3.39
CA GLY A 16 -12.90 15.48 -3.03
C GLY A 16 -12.40 14.58 -1.89
N LYS A 17 -13.21 14.43 -0.83
CA LYS A 17 -12.92 13.52 0.29
C LYS A 17 -12.91 12.06 -0.14
N ILE A 18 -13.81 11.66 -1.04
CA ILE A 18 -13.80 10.31 -1.62
C ILE A 18 -12.49 10.06 -2.35
N ASN A 19 -12.02 11.01 -3.16
CA ASN A 19 -10.78 10.82 -3.92
C ASN A 19 -9.54 10.73 -3.03
N VAL A 20 -9.48 11.51 -1.94
CA VAL A 20 -8.41 11.34 -0.94
C VAL A 20 -8.49 9.96 -0.27
N ALA A 21 -9.69 9.49 0.07
CA ALA A 21 -9.88 8.17 0.67
C ALA A 21 -9.47 7.03 -0.29
N LYS A 22 -9.76 7.15 -1.59
CA LYS A 22 -9.31 6.20 -2.61
C LYS A 22 -7.79 6.08 -2.63
N VAL A 23 -7.08 7.22 -2.68
CA VAL A 23 -5.61 7.22 -2.71
C VAL A 23 -5.02 6.61 -1.44
N GLN A 24 -5.59 6.90 -0.27
CA GLN A 24 -5.15 6.30 1.00
C GLN A 24 -5.37 4.78 1.00
N TYR A 25 -6.51 4.33 0.49
CA TYR A 25 -6.81 2.91 0.35
C TYR A 25 -5.82 2.22 -0.61
N ASP A 26 -5.54 2.82 -1.76
CA ASP A 26 -4.59 2.27 -2.74
C ASP A 26 -3.16 2.16 -2.18
N ALA A 27 -2.75 3.15 -1.38
CA ALA A 27 -1.48 3.10 -0.66
C ALA A 27 -1.44 1.94 0.35
N MET A 28 -2.49 1.78 1.16
CA MET A 28 -2.59 0.66 2.11
C MET A 28 -2.62 -0.70 1.40
N ASN A 29 -3.41 -0.81 0.34
CA ASN A 29 -3.53 -2.04 -0.45
C ASN A 29 -2.18 -2.43 -1.08
N THR A 30 -1.43 -1.47 -1.61
CA THR A 30 -0.09 -1.74 -2.15
C THR A 30 0.84 -2.30 -1.07
N THR A 31 0.89 -1.66 0.10
CA THR A 31 1.74 -2.13 1.22
C THR A 31 1.33 -3.52 1.71
N PHE A 32 0.03 -3.83 1.74
CA PHE A 32 -0.49 -5.14 2.11
C PHE A 32 -0.09 -6.22 1.10
N ASN A 33 -0.23 -5.96 -0.19
CA ASN A 33 0.18 -6.90 -1.24
C ASN A 33 1.69 -7.16 -1.24
N THR A 34 2.51 -6.13 -1.01
CA THR A 34 3.95 -6.29 -0.82
C THR A 34 4.26 -7.15 0.40
N MET A 35 3.60 -6.88 1.54
CA MET A 35 3.74 -7.67 2.76
C MET A 35 3.41 -9.15 2.54
N LEU A 36 2.29 -9.43 1.86
CA LEU A 36 1.89 -10.80 1.51
C LEU A 36 2.94 -11.51 0.67
N ARG A 37 3.40 -10.89 -0.43
CA ARG A 37 4.43 -11.48 -1.30
C ARG A 37 5.74 -11.73 -0.56
N THR A 38 6.19 -10.78 0.25
CA THR A 38 7.44 -10.94 0.99
C THR A 38 7.34 -12.03 2.04
N CYS A 39 6.25 -12.12 2.79
CA CYS A 39 6.12 -13.19 3.79
C CYS A 39 5.90 -14.57 3.18
N LEU A 40 5.22 -14.65 2.03
CA LEU A 40 5.16 -15.87 1.22
C LEU A 40 6.56 -16.34 0.85
N GLU A 41 7.39 -15.47 0.26
CA GLU A 41 8.76 -15.80 -0.17
C GLU A 41 9.70 -16.14 1.00
N LYS A 42 9.47 -15.59 2.19
CA LYS A 42 10.34 -15.81 3.36
C LYS A 42 9.98 -17.03 4.19
N CYS A 43 8.70 -17.34 4.32
CA CYS A 43 8.22 -18.33 5.28
C CYS A 43 7.75 -19.63 4.62
N ILE A 44 7.42 -19.61 3.32
CA ILE A 44 6.94 -20.79 2.62
C ILE A 44 8.04 -21.25 1.63
N PRO A 45 8.56 -22.47 1.76
CA PRO A 45 9.61 -22.98 0.88
C PRO A 45 9.10 -23.15 -0.56
N HIS A 46 9.95 -22.87 -1.54
CA HIS A 46 9.61 -22.97 -2.96
C HIS A 46 9.89 -24.35 -3.59
N GLU A 47 10.74 -25.16 -2.96
CA GLU A 47 11.23 -26.41 -3.56
C GLU A 47 10.28 -27.59 -3.32
N GLU A 48 9.75 -27.73 -2.11
CA GLU A 48 8.85 -28.82 -1.77
C GLU A 48 7.77 -28.36 -0.78
N PHE A 49 6.51 -28.60 -1.18
CA PHE A 49 5.35 -28.51 -0.30
C PHE A 49 5.08 -29.91 0.25
N GLY A 50 5.31 -30.12 1.55
CA GLY A 50 5.10 -31.43 2.17
C GLY A 50 3.61 -31.76 2.37
N GLU A 51 2.84 -30.77 2.79
CA GLU A 51 1.42 -30.89 3.11
C GLU A 51 0.65 -29.63 2.67
N ALA A 52 -0.67 -29.73 2.51
CA ALA A 52 -1.50 -28.60 2.08
C ALA A 52 -1.76 -27.59 3.20
N ASP A 53 -1.68 -28.03 4.45
CA ASP A 53 -1.84 -27.19 5.63
C ASP A 53 -0.50 -26.60 6.06
N LEU A 54 -0.55 -25.41 6.68
CA LEU A 54 0.64 -24.75 7.20
C LEU A 54 1.15 -25.49 8.44
N ASN A 55 2.43 -25.88 8.43
CA ASN A 55 3.06 -26.43 9.61
C ASN A 55 3.21 -25.34 10.69
N LYS A 56 3.31 -25.74 11.96
CA LYS A 56 3.50 -24.82 13.10
C LYS A 56 4.68 -23.88 12.92
N GLY A 57 5.75 -24.34 12.27
CA GLY A 57 6.92 -23.53 11.94
C GLY A 57 6.61 -22.39 10.97
N GLU A 58 5.83 -22.68 9.92
CA GLU A 58 5.42 -21.71 8.91
C GLU A 58 4.44 -20.70 9.49
N MET A 59 3.45 -21.16 10.28
CA MET A 59 2.54 -20.27 11.01
C MET A 59 3.30 -19.29 11.93
N CYS A 60 4.21 -19.81 12.77
CA CYS A 60 5.02 -18.96 13.65
C CYS A 60 5.96 -18.02 12.88
N CYS A 61 6.44 -18.44 11.70
CA CYS A 61 7.26 -17.59 10.82
C CYS A 61 6.44 -16.43 10.27
N ILE A 62 5.22 -16.70 9.76
CA ILE A 62 4.33 -15.70 9.16
C ILE A 62 4.01 -14.59 10.18
N ASP A 63 3.64 -14.94 11.41
CA ASP A 63 3.37 -13.96 12.48
C ASP A 63 4.57 -13.03 12.73
N ARG A 64 5.77 -13.60 12.82
CA ARG A 64 7.02 -12.85 13.01
C ARG A 64 7.38 -12.03 11.78
N CYS A 65 7.11 -12.53 10.59
CA CYS A 65 7.39 -11.85 9.32
C CYS A 65 6.54 -10.58 9.21
N VAL A 66 5.23 -10.69 9.44
CA VAL A 66 4.29 -9.57 9.39
C VAL A 66 4.67 -8.50 10.41
N ALA A 67 5.00 -8.90 11.65
CA ALA A 67 5.46 -7.95 12.67
C ALA A 67 6.72 -7.18 12.24
N LYS A 68 7.72 -7.88 11.68
CA LYS A 68 8.97 -7.27 11.22
C LYS A 68 8.75 -6.34 10.03
N ILE A 69 8.02 -6.77 9.01
CA ILE A 69 7.86 -5.99 7.78
C ILE A 69 6.97 -4.77 8.01
N HIS A 70 5.95 -4.87 8.88
CA HIS A 70 5.16 -3.72 9.28
C HIS A 70 6.01 -2.67 10.02
N LEU A 71 6.87 -3.11 10.95
CA LEU A 71 7.81 -2.23 11.64
C LEU A 71 8.80 -1.59 10.66
N SER A 72 9.38 -2.37 9.75
CA SER A 72 10.29 -1.87 8.71
C SER A 72 9.62 -0.85 7.80
N ASN A 73 8.39 -1.11 7.35
CA ASN A 73 7.63 -0.18 6.51
C ASN A 73 7.43 1.18 7.21
N ARG A 74 7.07 1.15 8.50
CA ARG A 74 6.93 2.38 9.30
C ARG A 74 8.25 3.13 9.46
N LEU A 75 9.34 2.42 9.75
CA LEU A 75 10.67 3.04 9.91
C LEU A 75 11.17 3.66 8.61
N ILE A 76 11.06 2.93 7.49
CA ILE A 76 11.44 3.42 6.16
C ILE A 76 10.57 4.61 5.76
N GLY A 77 9.26 4.56 6.02
CA GLY A 77 8.34 5.67 5.77
C GLY A 77 8.76 6.94 6.53
N GLY A 78 9.07 6.82 7.82
CA GLY A 78 9.58 7.94 8.62
C GLY A 78 10.94 8.45 8.13
N PHE A 79 11.85 7.55 7.74
CA PHE A 79 13.14 7.92 7.18
C PHE A 79 13.00 8.65 5.84
N ALA A 80 12.18 8.14 4.92
CA ALA A 80 11.93 8.73 3.61
C ALA A 80 11.37 10.15 3.74
N GLN A 81 10.43 10.36 4.69
CA GLN A 81 9.92 11.69 5.01
C GLN A 81 11.01 12.59 5.60
N SER A 82 11.84 12.10 6.53
CA SER A 82 12.93 12.88 7.13
C SER A 82 13.98 13.36 6.10
N ARG A 83 14.14 12.61 5.00
CA ARG A 83 15.04 12.94 3.90
C ARG A 83 14.39 13.76 2.79
N GLY A 84 13.08 14.04 2.87
CA GLY A 84 12.34 14.75 1.83
C GLY A 84 12.25 13.96 0.52
N PHE A 85 12.02 12.65 0.61
CA PHE A 85 11.74 11.82 -0.57
C PHE A 85 10.35 12.15 -1.11
N THR A 86 10.28 13.06 -2.09
CA THR A 86 9.07 13.38 -2.83
C THR A 86 9.19 12.98 -4.30
N PRO A 87 8.06 12.68 -4.97
CA PRO A 87 8.02 12.39 -6.40
C PRO A 87 8.66 13.50 -7.24
N GLU A 88 8.42 14.78 -6.93
CA GLU A 88 8.98 15.89 -7.72
C GLU A 88 10.51 15.91 -7.74
N ARG A 89 11.15 15.38 -6.69
CA ARG A 89 12.61 15.38 -6.54
C ARG A 89 13.26 14.09 -7.04
N HIS A 90 12.59 12.95 -6.90
CA HIS A 90 13.21 11.63 -7.13
C HIS A 90 12.69 10.88 -8.36
N LEU A 91 11.53 11.26 -8.92
CA LEU A 91 10.99 10.67 -10.14
C LEU A 91 10.95 11.71 -11.27
N PRO A 92 12.05 11.93 -12.01
CA PRO A 92 12.07 12.89 -13.12
C PRO A 92 11.24 12.44 -14.34
N TYR A 93 10.71 11.21 -14.33
CA TYR A 93 10.00 10.62 -15.46
C TYR A 93 8.73 11.40 -15.82
N ASP A 94 8.05 12.02 -14.85
CA ASP A 94 6.85 12.82 -15.10
C ASP A 94 7.12 13.96 -16.09
N ARG A 95 8.27 14.63 -15.97
CA ARG A 95 8.70 15.68 -16.92
C ARG A 95 8.91 15.14 -18.33
N ILE A 96 9.41 13.91 -18.45
CA ILE A 96 9.66 13.26 -19.74
C ILE A 96 8.33 12.89 -20.40
N VAL A 97 7.38 12.37 -19.62
CA VAL A 97 6.04 12.02 -20.11
C VAL A 97 5.27 13.26 -20.52
N GLU A 98 5.26 14.31 -19.70
CA GLU A 98 4.62 15.58 -20.04
C GLU A 98 5.22 16.19 -21.32
N ALA A 99 6.54 16.16 -21.46
CA ALA A 99 7.20 16.60 -22.69
C ALA A 99 6.79 15.77 -23.92
N LYS A 100 6.71 14.43 -23.77
CA LYS A 100 6.26 13.54 -24.86
C LYS A 100 4.80 13.79 -25.25
N ILE A 101 3.90 13.88 -24.27
CA ILE A 101 2.48 14.20 -24.50
C ILE A 101 2.36 15.56 -25.19
N ALA A 102 3.14 16.56 -24.78
CA ALA A 102 3.14 17.88 -25.40
C ALA A 102 3.65 17.85 -26.86
N THR A 103 4.65 17.00 -27.17
CA THR A 103 5.12 16.80 -28.55
C THR A 103 4.13 16.03 -29.42
N GLU A 104 3.45 15.01 -28.88
CA GLU A 104 2.40 14.27 -29.61
C GLU A 104 1.17 15.12 -29.88
N LYS A 105 0.75 15.95 -28.92
CA LYS A 105 -0.41 16.85 -29.09
C LYS A 105 -0.17 17.99 -30.08
N LYS A 106 1.09 18.24 -30.47
CA LYS A 106 1.49 19.21 -31.50
C LYS A 106 1.57 18.62 -32.91
N ARG A 107 1.52 17.29 -33.05
CA ARG A 107 1.50 16.58 -34.34
C ARG A 107 0.05 16.31 -34.75
#